data_AF-X1TW81-F1
#
_entry.id   AF-X1TW81-F1
#
_cell.length_a   1.000
_cell.length_b   1.000
_cell.length_c   1.000
_cell.angle_alpha   90.00
_cell.angle_beta   90.00
_cell.angle_gamma   90.00
#
_symmetry.space_group_name_H-M   'P 1'
#
loop_
_entity.id
_entity.type
_entity.pdbx_description
1 polymer ?
#
loop_
_entity_poly.entity_id
_entity_poly.type
_entity_poly.pdbx_seq_one_letter_code
_entity_poly.pdbx_strand_id
1 'polypeptide(L)'
;EDLGHWKQSHANKALANTIRWLKEHSYRNVFVDPDNEGMASRATGWSIKEMIDAAHAVDPSYVIGYNNKAAPPDNADILLHHSPKDGVRAYIQSEGSPGETPGRYWGSYSKLDGYYNYIRIGRYTEQMKKSQINATRDHISNHAGYILASTWIQCASHEGIGGPFMKPGGWAENPNVNNNVKKLQPEAGILWWLEWVKEQYGRWIPPHPKGAPPYRPQGNR
;
A
#
# COMPACT_ATOMS: atom_id res chain seq x y z
N GLU A 1 2.32 -1.39 -20.66
CA GLU A 1 3.31 -0.83 -21.59
C GLU A 1 4.61 -1.59 -21.40
N ASP A 2 5.33 -1.91 -22.47
CA ASP A 2 6.67 -2.50 -22.36
C ASP A 2 7.69 -1.41 -22.02
N LEU A 3 8.36 -1.55 -20.87
CA LEU A 3 9.35 -0.59 -20.38
C LEU A 3 10.72 -0.72 -21.06
N GLY A 4 10.91 -1.63 -22.03
CA GLY A 4 12.21 -1.87 -22.67
C GLY A 4 12.83 -0.65 -23.37
N HIS A 5 12.04 0.37 -23.70
CA HIS A 5 12.51 1.63 -24.29
C HIS A 5 12.73 2.75 -23.26
N TRP A 6 12.33 2.53 -22.01
CA TRP A 6 12.51 3.50 -20.94
C TRP A 6 13.98 3.55 -20.48
N LYS A 7 14.36 4.72 -19.96
CA LYS A 7 15.69 5.00 -19.40
C LYS A 7 15.51 5.57 -18.00
N GLN A 8 16.58 5.62 -17.22
CA GLN A 8 16.60 6.27 -15.90
C GLN A 8 15.93 7.66 -15.92
N SER A 9 16.24 8.48 -16.92
CA SER A 9 15.68 9.82 -17.06
C SER A 9 14.16 9.82 -17.26
N HIS A 10 13.59 8.79 -17.88
CA HIS A 10 12.14 8.64 -18.02
C HIS A 10 11.49 8.26 -16.68
N ALA A 11 12.11 7.35 -15.91
CA ALA A 11 11.65 6.99 -14.58
C ALA A 11 11.70 8.20 -13.61
N ASN A 12 12.82 8.94 -13.60
CA ASN A 12 12.96 10.19 -12.84
C ASN A 12 11.88 11.21 -13.21
N LYS A 13 11.63 11.39 -14.52
CA LYS A 13 10.59 12.31 -15.02
C LYS A 13 9.18 11.86 -14.62
N ALA A 14 8.91 10.56 -14.66
CA ALA A 14 7.61 10.02 -14.23
C ALA A 14 7.36 10.33 -12.75
N LEU A 15 8.35 10.09 -11.88
CA LEU A 15 8.20 10.39 -10.46
C LEU A 15 8.08 11.89 -10.18
N ALA A 16 8.89 12.73 -10.83
CA ALA A 16 8.77 14.19 -10.73
C ALA A 16 7.37 14.69 -11.17
N ASN A 17 6.81 14.12 -12.24
CA ASN A 17 5.46 14.44 -12.70
C ASN A 17 4.39 14.00 -11.70
N THR A 18 4.56 12.84 -11.06
CA THR A 18 3.68 12.37 -9.98
C THR A 18 3.65 13.36 -8.83
N ILE A 19 4.82 13.82 -8.34
CA ILE A 19 4.88 14.81 -7.26
C ILE A 19 4.25 16.14 -7.66
N ARG A 20 4.50 16.60 -8.88
CA ARG A 20 3.87 17.83 -9.40
C ARG A 20 2.34 17.71 -9.41
N TRP A 21 1.81 16.59 -9.90
CA TRP A 21 0.37 16.35 -9.93
C TRP A 21 -0.22 16.30 -8.52
N LEU A 22 0.38 15.56 -7.59
CA LEU A 22 -0.05 15.52 -6.19
C LEU A 22 -0.05 16.91 -5.56
N LYS A 23 0.97 17.72 -5.89
CA LYS A 23 1.12 19.10 -5.40
C LYS A 23 0.00 19.99 -5.87
N GLU A 24 -0.27 20.00 -7.18
CA GLU A 24 -1.32 20.79 -7.84
C GLU A 24 -2.72 20.44 -7.32
N HIS A 25 -2.94 19.19 -6.90
CA HIS A 25 -4.22 18.71 -6.37
C HIS A 25 -4.28 18.73 -4.83
N SER A 26 -3.29 19.31 -4.16
CA SER A 26 -3.23 19.42 -2.69
C SER A 26 -3.30 18.08 -1.94
N TYR A 27 -2.88 16.99 -2.56
CA TYR A 27 -2.78 15.69 -1.89
C TYR A 27 -1.49 15.64 -1.07
N ARG A 28 -1.59 15.89 0.23
CA ARG A 28 -0.45 15.90 1.17
C ARG A 28 -0.38 14.67 2.08
N ASN A 29 -1.43 13.86 2.09
CA ASN A 29 -1.57 12.64 2.88
C ASN A 29 -1.16 11.38 2.11
N VAL A 30 -0.16 11.49 1.23
CA VAL A 30 0.28 10.43 0.32
C VAL A 30 1.75 10.13 0.57
N PHE A 31 2.07 8.85 0.74
CA PHE A 31 3.43 8.33 0.68
C PHE A 31 3.66 7.73 -0.70
N VAL A 32 4.82 7.99 -1.29
CA VAL A 32 5.14 7.55 -2.65
C VAL A 32 6.20 6.46 -2.59
N ASP A 33 5.91 5.29 -3.13
CA ASP A 33 6.87 4.22 -3.37
C ASP A 33 7.36 4.30 -4.83
N PRO A 34 8.62 4.69 -5.09
CA PRO A 34 9.16 4.78 -6.44
C PRO A 34 9.31 3.44 -7.17
N ASP A 35 9.50 2.35 -6.43
CA ASP A 35 9.86 1.05 -7.00
C ASP A 35 9.44 -0.10 -6.08
N ASN A 36 8.26 -0.65 -6.35
CA ASN A 36 7.68 -1.75 -5.59
C ASN A 36 8.64 -2.94 -5.51
N GLU A 37 9.06 -3.29 -4.29
CA GLU A 37 10.03 -4.34 -4.00
C GLU A 37 11.36 -4.22 -4.76
N GLY A 38 11.71 -3.10 -5.38
CA GLY A 38 12.90 -2.94 -6.21
C GLY A 38 12.78 -3.65 -7.56
N MET A 39 11.56 -3.90 -8.05
CA MET A 39 11.31 -4.62 -9.30
C MET A 39 11.90 -3.91 -10.51
N ALA A 40 11.71 -2.60 -10.64
CA ALA A 40 12.25 -1.82 -11.74
C ALA A 40 13.78 -1.80 -11.68
N SER A 41 14.36 -1.49 -10.51
CA SER A 41 15.81 -1.48 -10.30
C SER A 41 16.45 -2.83 -10.67
N ARG A 42 15.84 -3.97 -10.29
CA ARG A 42 16.32 -5.30 -10.70
C ARG A 42 16.22 -5.54 -12.21
N ALA A 43 15.13 -5.11 -12.85
CA ALA A 43 14.87 -5.40 -14.25
C ALA A 43 15.70 -4.50 -15.20
N THR A 44 15.97 -3.26 -14.80
CA THR A 44 16.53 -2.22 -15.69
C THR A 44 17.85 -1.63 -15.21
N GLY A 45 18.24 -1.89 -13.96
CA GLY A 45 19.39 -1.25 -13.32
C GLY A 45 19.14 0.20 -12.90
N TRP A 46 17.90 0.68 -12.92
CA TRP A 46 17.61 2.05 -12.50
C TRP A 46 17.89 2.28 -11.02
N SER A 47 18.42 3.47 -10.73
CA SER A 47 18.72 4.00 -9.41
C SER A 47 17.44 4.53 -8.75
N ILE A 48 17.05 3.87 -7.65
CA ILE A 48 15.96 4.35 -6.79
C ILE A 48 16.36 5.69 -6.13
N LYS A 49 17.65 5.86 -5.80
CA LYS A 49 18.18 7.11 -5.26
C LYS A 49 17.89 8.30 -6.18
N GLU A 50 18.18 8.15 -7.48
CA GLU A 50 17.96 9.24 -8.46
C GLU A 50 16.48 9.54 -8.68
N MET A 51 15.62 8.53 -8.59
CA MET A 51 14.17 8.75 -8.62
C MET A 51 13.76 9.60 -7.41
N ILE A 52 14.19 9.24 -6.20
CA ILE A 52 13.90 10.02 -4.98
C ILE A 52 14.42 11.46 -5.10
N ASP A 53 15.65 11.66 -5.58
CA ASP A 53 16.21 13.00 -5.82
C ASP A 53 15.32 13.82 -6.80
N ALA A 54 14.80 13.19 -7.86
CA ALA A 54 13.91 13.84 -8.81
C ALA A 54 12.54 14.22 -8.21
N ALA A 55 12.02 13.43 -7.26
CA ALA A 55 10.82 13.77 -6.50
C ALA A 55 11.04 15.01 -5.61
N HIS A 56 12.10 14.99 -4.80
CA HIS A 56 12.42 16.07 -3.87
C HIS A 56 12.78 17.38 -4.58
N ALA A 57 13.35 17.31 -5.78
CA ALA A 57 13.60 18.49 -6.62
C ALA A 57 12.31 19.24 -7.00
N VAL A 58 11.16 18.57 -7.03
CA VAL A 58 9.86 19.21 -7.29
C VAL A 58 9.25 19.77 -6.00
N ASP A 59 9.24 18.96 -4.94
CA ASP A 59 8.75 19.37 -3.64
C ASP A 59 9.27 18.43 -2.54
N PRO A 60 10.22 18.87 -1.68
CA PRO A 60 10.81 18.04 -0.65
C PRO A 60 9.89 17.80 0.56
N SER A 61 8.68 18.39 0.59
CA SER A 61 7.72 18.13 1.67
C SER A 61 6.95 16.81 1.49
N TYR A 62 7.07 16.17 0.33
CA TYR A 62 6.50 14.85 0.07
C TYR A 62 7.42 13.75 0.61
N VAL A 63 6.80 12.77 1.29
CA VAL A 63 7.52 11.61 1.84
C VAL A 63 7.64 10.53 0.77
N ILE A 64 8.89 10.24 0.40
CA ILE A 64 9.24 9.24 -0.61
C ILE A 64 9.88 8.04 0.09
N GLY A 65 9.28 6.88 -0.12
CA GLY A 65 9.71 5.63 0.48
C GLY A 65 10.78 4.91 -0.32
N TYR A 66 11.42 3.97 0.34
CA TYR A 66 12.26 2.95 -0.27
C TYR A 66 11.65 1.59 0.01
N ASN A 67 11.46 0.76 -1.03
CA ASN A 67 10.91 -0.58 -0.95
C ASN A 67 11.81 -1.57 -1.70
N ASN A 68 12.98 -1.90 -1.17
CA ASN A 68 13.89 -2.88 -1.75
C ASN A 68 14.75 -3.50 -0.64
N LYS A 69 15.22 -4.74 -0.84
CA LYS A 69 16.01 -5.50 0.15
C LYS A 69 17.44 -5.02 0.32
N ALA A 70 17.97 -4.27 -0.65
CA ALA A 70 19.29 -3.66 -0.55
C ALA A 70 19.32 -2.53 0.50
N ALA A 71 20.51 -2.02 0.80
CA ALA A 71 20.64 -0.91 1.75
C ALA A 71 19.90 0.34 1.21
N PRO A 72 19.00 0.95 2.01
CA PRO A 72 18.30 2.16 1.62
C PRO A 72 19.27 3.33 1.41
N PRO A 73 19.11 4.13 0.34
CA PRO A 73 19.90 5.34 0.15
C PRO A 73 19.58 6.36 1.24
N ASP A 74 20.50 7.28 1.49
CA ASP A 74 20.39 8.33 2.51
C ASP A 74 19.21 9.29 2.29
N ASN A 75 18.82 9.50 1.03
CA ASN A 75 17.73 10.38 0.64
C ASN A 75 16.32 9.76 0.76
N ALA A 76 16.18 8.49 1.15
CA ALA A 76 14.85 7.92 1.38
C ALA A 76 14.28 8.38 2.73
N ASP A 77 13.05 8.89 2.71
CA ASP A 77 12.38 9.47 3.91
C ASP A 77 11.81 8.39 4.84
N ILE A 78 11.37 7.27 4.27
CA ILE A 78 10.72 6.17 4.99
C ILE A 78 11.06 4.81 4.39
N LEU A 79 11.01 3.76 5.21
CA LEU A 79 11.31 2.39 4.82
C LEU A 79 10.00 1.61 4.63
N LEU A 80 9.90 0.84 3.54
CA LEU A 80 8.67 0.15 3.15
C LEU A 80 8.91 -1.35 2.98
N HIS A 81 7.97 -2.16 3.44
CA HIS A 81 7.83 -3.60 3.18
C HIS A 81 9.14 -4.41 3.20
N HIS A 82 9.83 -4.55 2.06
CA HIS A 82 11.06 -5.33 1.91
C HIS A 82 12.34 -4.62 2.38
N SER A 83 12.25 -3.36 2.77
CA SER A 83 13.41 -2.60 3.20
C SER A 83 13.98 -3.05 4.54
N PRO A 84 15.32 -3.16 4.64
CA PRO A 84 15.96 -3.42 5.92
C PRO A 84 15.74 -2.23 6.84
N LYS A 85 15.23 -2.50 8.04
CA LYS A 85 15.07 -1.49 9.10
C LYS A 85 16.45 -1.08 9.59
N ASP A 86 16.70 0.22 9.67
CA ASP A 86 17.99 0.77 10.10
C ASP A 86 17.96 1.35 11.53
N GLY A 87 16.80 1.30 12.19
CA GLY A 87 16.61 1.84 13.55
C GLY A 87 16.55 3.36 13.63
N VAL A 88 16.63 4.07 12.49
CA VAL A 88 16.60 5.53 12.42
C VAL A 88 15.32 6.00 11.75
N ARG A 89 15.00 5.45 10.58
CA ARG A 89 13.84 5.85 9.79
C ARG A 89 12.59 5.11 10.22
N ALA A 90 11.45 5.79 10.08
CA ALA A 90 10.15 5.15 10.25
C ALA A 90 10.01 4.00 9.23
N TYR A 91 9.22 3.00 9.60
CA TYR A 91 8.97 1.82 8.77
C TYR A 91 7.48 1.58 8.63
N ILE A 92 7.04 1.22 7.42
CA ILE A 92 5.68 0.77 7.13
C ILE A 92 5.73 -0.59 6.46
N GLN A 93 5.00 -1.56 6.99
CA GLN A 93 4.65 -2.75 6.23
C GLN A 93 3.57 -2.36 5.21
N SER A 94 4.00 -1.80 4.08
CA SER A 94 3.10 -1.28 3.02
C SER A 94 2.39 -2.40 2.27
N GLU A 95 2.92 -3.62 2.32
CA GLU A 95 2.33 -4.80 1.68
C GLU A 95 2.03 -5.92 2.69
N GLY A 96 1.34 -5.58 3.79
CA GLY A 96 0.89 -6.56 4.78
C GLY A 96 -0.19 -7.47 4.21
N SER A 97 0.03 -8.78 4.19
CA SER A 97 -0.96 -9.76 3.70
C SER A 97 -1.24 -10.82 4.75
N PRO A 98 -2.40 -11.50 4.69
CA PRO A 98 -2.74 -12.51 5.69
C PRO A 98 -1.66 -13.60 5.75
N GLY A 99 -1.11 -13.81 6.95
CA GLY A 99 -0.14 -14.87 7.22
C GLY A 99 -0.79 -16.26 7.24
N GLU A 100 0.01 -17.30 6.97
CA GLU A 100 -0.39 -18.72 7.05
C GLU A 100 -1.55 -19.13 6.12
N THR A 101 -1.63 -18.48 4.96
CA THR A 101 -2.64 -18.79 3.96
C THR A 101 -2.24 -20.00 3.11
N PRO A 102 -3.13 -20.99 2.87
CA PRO A 102 -2.83 -22.13 2.01
C PRO A 102 -2.33 -21.65 0.65
N GLY A 103 -1.10 -22.01 0.27
CA GLY A 103 -0.54 -21.60 -1.02
C GLY A 103 0.00 -20.17 -1.12
N ARG A 104 0.07 -19.43 0.01
CA ARG A 104 0.40 -18.00 0.15
C ARG A 104 -0.65 -17.08 -0.49
N TYR A 105 -0.90 -15.94 0.13
CA TYR A 105 -1.96 -15.00 -0.28
C TYR A 105 -1.82 -14.59 -1.75
N TRP A 106 -0.60 -14.24 -2.17
CA TRP A 106 -0.29 -13.88 -3.56
C TRP A 106 -0.03 -15.07 -4.50
N GLY A 107 0.03 -16.29 -3.96
CA GLY A 107 0.28 -17.53 -4.68
C GLY A 107 -1.02 -18.23 -5.07
N SER A 108 -1.10 -19.55 -4.90
CA SER A 108 -2.26 -20.36 -5.32
C SER A 108 -3.56 -20.06 -4.55
N TYR A 109 -3.47 -19.26 -3.47
CA TYR A 109 -4.67 -18.68 -2.86
C TYR A 109 -5.31 -17.60 -3.73
N SER A 110 -4.56 -16.79 -4.49
CA SER A 110 -5.18 -15.77 -5.34
C SER A 110 -5.01 -16.04 -6.83
N LYS A 111 -4.17 -16.99 -7.23
CA LYS A 111 -3.86 -17.28 -8.63
C LYS A 111 -4.31 -18.68 -9.05
N LEU A 112 -4.57 -18.85 -10.33
CA LEU A 112 -4.87 -20.12 -10.97
C LEU A 112 -4.04 -20.24 -12.26
N ASP A 113 -3.46 -21.39 -12.52
CA ASP A 113 -2.68 -21.62 -13.73
C ASP A 113 -3.50 -21.35 -15.00
N GLY A 114 -2.89 -20.67 -15.97
CA GLY A 114 -3.57 -20.24 -17.20
C GLY A 114 -4.60 -19.12 -17.02
N TYR A 115 -4.72 -18.54 -15.82
CA TYR A 115 -5.59 -17.41 -15.54
C TYR A 115 -4.78 -16.24 -14.95
N TYR A 116 -4.63 -15.17 -15.73
CA TYR A 116 -3.78 -14.04 -15.37
C TYR A 116 -4.28 -13.25 -14.13
N ASN A 117 -5.57 -13.32 -13.83
CA ASN A 117 -6.21 -12.50 -12.81
C ASN A 117 -6.31 -13.20 -11.43
N TYR A 118 -6.58 -12.41 -10.39
CA TYR A 118 -6.90 -12.90 -9.07
C TYR A 118 -8.28 -13.58 -9.04
N ILE A 119 -8.34 -14.81 -8.54
CA ILE A 119 -9.59 -15.60 -8.43
C ILE A 119 -10.38 -15.33 -7.13
N ARG A 120 -9.78 -14.67 -6.15
CA ARG A 120 -10.36 -14.44 -4.82
C ARG A 120 -10.34 -12.96 -4.42
N ILE A 121 -10.65 -12.07 -5.36
CA ILE A 121 -10.64 -10.61 -5.16
C ILE A 121 -11.51 -10.23 -3.95
N GLY A 122 -10.89 -9.64 -2.92
CA GLY A 122 -11.56 -9.20 -1.70
C GLY A 122 -12.14 -10.31 -0.83
N ARG A 123 -11.72 -11.58 -1.01
CA ARG A 123 -12.26 -12.73 -0.27
C ARG A 123 -11.27 -13.21 0.79
N TYR A 124 -11.72 -13.25 2.04
CA TYR A 124 -10.92 -13.62 3.19
C TYR A 124 -11.67 -14.61 4.06
N THR A 125 -10.99 -15.65 4.54
CA THR A 125 -11.52 -16.51 5.61
C THR A 125 -11.42 -15.77 6.95
N GLU A 126 -12.19 -16.21 7.95
CA GLU A 126 -12.09 -15.65 9.31
C GLU A 126 -10.68 -15.77 9.90
N GLN A 127 -9.99 -16.89 9.63
CA GLN A 127 -8.58 -17.06 10.03
C GLN A 127 -7.68 -16.00 9.37
N MET A 128 -7.88 -15.68 8.09
CA MET A 128 -7.12 -14.63 7.40
C MET A 128 -7.38 -13.26 8.01
N LYS A 129 -8.65 -12.93 8.29
CA LYS A 129 -9.02 -11.65 8.92
C LYS A 129 -8.34 -11.51 10.29
N LYS A 130 -8.40 -12.57 11.12
CA LYS A 130 -7.73 -12.60 12.44
C LYS A 130 -6.21 -12.47 12.34
N SER A 131 -5.59 -13.19 11.40
CA SER A 131 -4.15 -13.11 11.13
C SER A 131 -3.73 -11.69 10.73
N GLN A 132 -4.50 -11.06 9.83
CA GLN A 132 -4.26 -9.69 9.39
C GLN A 132 -4.38 -8.66 10.53
N ILE A 133 -5.41 -8.80 11.38
CA ILE A 133 -5.60 -7.95 12.55
C ILE A 133 -4.43 -8.09 13.53
N ASN A 134 -3.98 -9.32 13.78
CA ASN A 134 -2.84 -9.57 14.66
C ASN A 134 -1.55 -8.96 14.08
N ALA A 135 -1.25 -9.19 12.80
CA ALA A 135 -0.09 -8.57 12.14
C ALA A 135 -0.17 -7.03 12.18
N THR A 136 -1.36 -6.45 11.97
CA THR A 136 -1.54 -5.00 12.07
C THR A 136 -1.21 -4.50 13.48
N ARG A 137 -1.72 -5.20 14.52
CA ARG A 137 -1.43 -4.87 15.93
C ARG A 137 0.07 -4.98 16.24
N ASP A 138 0.71 -6.06 15.79
CA ASP A 138 2.12 -6.33 16.07
C ASP A 138 3.03 -5.30 15.42
N HIS A 139 2.73 -4.86 14.20
CA HIS A 139 3.50 -3.79 13.58
C HIS A 139 3.31 -2.46 14.31
N ILE A 140 2.08 -2.08 14.64
CA ILE A 140 1.80 -0.81 15.32
C ILE A 140 2.39 -0.79 16.73
N SER A 141 2.31 -1.89 17.48
CA SER A 141 2.91 -2.00 18.83
C SER A 141 4.44 -1.92 18.79
N ASN A 142 5.06 -2.31 17.68
CA ASN A 142 6.49 -2.16 17.43
C ASN A 142 6.85 -0.86 16.67
N HIS A 143 6.03 0.18 16.81
CA HIS A 143 6.26 1.52 16.25
C HIS A 143 6.40 1.56 14.71
N ALA A 144 5.78 0.61 14.01
CA ALA A 144 5.69 0.59 12.55
C ALA A 144 4.28 0.93 12.04
N GLY A 145 4.20 1.48 10.84
CA GLY A 145 2.95 1.54 10.09
C GLY A 145 2.62 0.19 9.43
N TYR A 146 1.36 0.04 9.02
CA TYR A 146 0.88 -1.18 8.38
C TYR A 146 -0.25 -0.89 7.40
N ILE A 147 -0.20 -1.50 6.22
CA ILE A 147 -1.24 -1.43 5.18
C ILE A 147 -1.59 -2.85 4.75
N LEU A 148 -2.89 -3.15 4.68
CA LEU A 148 -3.40 -4.39 4.10
C LEU A 148 -3.28 -4.35 2.57
N ALA A 149 -2.38 -5.18 2.04
CA ALA A 149 -2.15 -5.44 0.63
C ALA A 149 -3.24 -6.39 0.11
N SER A 150 -4.36 -5.80 -0.31
CA SER A 150 -5.57 -6.52 -0.70
C SER A 150 -5.70 -6.60 -2.21
N THR A 151 -6.07 -7.79 -2.71
CA THR A 151 -6.56 -7.97 -4.09
C THR A 151 -7.73 -7.04 -4.45
N TRP A 152 -8.47 -6.52 -3.46
CA TRP A 152 -9.53 -5.51 -3.65
C TRP A 152 -9.01 -4.18 -4.20
N ILE A 153 -7.84 -3.73 -3.71
CA ILE A 153 -7.24 -2.44 -4.07
C ILE A 153 -6.30 -2.61 -5.27
N GLN A 154 -5.68 -3.79 -5.43
CA GLN A 154 -4.65 -4.02 -6.44
C GLN A 154 -5.15 -4.62 -7.76
N CYS A 155 -6.42 -5.04 -7.84
CA CYS A 155 -7.01 -5.50 -9.11
C CYS A 155 -7.13 -4.34 -10.11
N ALA A 156 -6.69 -4.53 -11.34
CA ALA A 156 -6.76 -3.52 -12.40
C ALA A 156 -8.10 -3.54 -13.16
N SER A 157 -8.39 -2.46 -13.88
CA SER A 157 -9.67 -2.28 -14.59
C SER A 157 -9.90 -3.21 -15.77
N HIS A 158 -8.83 -3.70 -16.37
CA HIS A 158 -8.86 -4.66 -17.46
C HIS A 158 -8.82 -6.12 -16.98
N GLU A 159 -8.76 -6.35 -15.68
CA GLU A 159 -8.75 -7.69 -15.09
C GLU A 159 -10.18 -8.20 -14.89
N GLY A 160 -10.35 -9.52 -14.76
CA GLY A 160 -11.61 -10.24 -15.01
C GLY A 160 -12.87 -9.79 -14.26
N ILE A 161 -12.78 -9.11 -13.11
CA ILE A 161 -13.94 -8.52 -12.42
C ILE A 161 -13.91 -6.97 -12.41
N GLY A 162 -12.83 -6.35 -12.91
CA GLY A 162 -12.73 -4.91 -13.18
C GLY A 162 -12.50 -4.02 -11.95
N GLY A 163 -11.33 -4.12 -11.32
CA GLY A 163 -10.91 -3.22 -10.23
C GLY A 163 -10.27 -1.90 -10.72
N PRO A 164 -9.56 -1.13 -9.88
CA PRO A 164 -9.56 -1.22 -8.43
C PRO A 164 -10.89 -0.74 -7.85
N PHE A 165 -11.30 -1.29 -6.72
CA PHE A 165 -12.59 -0.97 -6.11
C PHE A 165 -12.44 0.17 -5.09
N MET A 166 -12.84 1.37 -5.50
CA MET A 166 -12.75 2.58 -4.66
C MET A 166 -13.66 2.56 -3.42
N LYS A 167 -14.71 1.73 -3.43
CA LYS A 167 -15.54 1.49 -2.25
C LYS A 167 -15.01 0.26 -1.52
N PRO A 168 -14.71 0.33 -0.21
CA PRO A 168 -14.04 -0.77 0.48
C PRO A 168 -14.77 -2.12 0.51
N GLY A 169 -16.11 -2.17 0.49
CA GLY A 169 -16.92 -3.40 0.48
C GLY A 169 -16.71 -4.35 1.68
N GLY A 170 -17.50 -5.41 1.80
CA GLY A 170 -17.22 -6.53 2.71
C GLY A 170 -17.93 -6.54 4.07
N TRP A 171 -19.28 -6.53 4.06
CA TRP A 171 -20.11 -6.57 5.26
C TRP A 171 -20.78 -7.93 5.56
N ALA A 172 -21.07 -8.77 4.56
CA ALA A 172 -21.76 -10.03 4.79
C ALA A 172 -20.86 -11.26 4.66
N GLU A 173 -21.22 -12.26 5.46
CA GLU A 173 -20.40 -13.43 5.75
C GLU A 173 -20.69 -14.52 4.72
N ASN A 174 -19.82 -14.68 3.73
CA ASN A 174 -19.87 -15.85 2.85
C ASN A 174 -18.75 -16.83 3.22
N PRO A 175 -19.04 -17.96 3.88
CA PRO A 175 -18.03 -18.95 4.25
C PRO A 175 -17.42 -19.66 3.02
N ASN A 176 -18.07 -19.60 1.85
CA ASN A 176 -17.66 -20.32 0.64
C ASN A 176 -16.81 -19.44 -0.28
N VAL A 177 -15.57 -19.15 0.13
CA VAL A 177 -14.61 -18.29 -0.60
C VAL A 177 -14.33 -18.75 -2.03
N ASN A 178 -14.53 -20.04 -2.34
CA ASN A 178 -14.31 -20.64 -3.66
C ASN A 178 -15.51 -20.61 -4.60
N ASN A 179 -16.70 -20.22 -4.13
CA ASN A 179 -17.89 -20.22 -4.99
C ASN A 179 -17.77 -19.12 -6.05
N ASN A 180 -17.89 -19.52 -7.32
CA ASN A 180 -17.93 -18.66 -8.50
C ASN A 180 -16.87 -17.54 -8.48
N VAL A 181 -15.60 -17.93 -8.63
CA VAL A 181 -14.44 -17.02 -8.69
C VAL A 181 -14.47 -16.04 -9.87
N LYS A 182 -15.37 -16.24 -10.83
CA LYS A 182 -15.53 -15.40 -12.03
C LYS A 182 -16.56 -14.28 -11.87
N LYS A 183 -17.22 -14.17 -10.71
CA LYS A 183 -18.16 -13.08 -10.40
C LYS A 183 -17.72 -12.33 -9.14
N LEU A 184 -17.91 -11.01 -9.13
CA LEU A 184 -17.79 -10.22 -7.91
C LEU A 184 -18.82 -10.74 -6.91
N GLN A 185 -18.38 -11.09 -5.70
CA GLN A 185 -19.34 -11.36 -4.64
C GLN A 185 -19.78 -10.02 -4.03
N PRO A 186 -21.07 -9.87 -3.68
CA PRO A 186 -21.59 -8.65 -3.05
C PRO A 186 -20.80 -8.18 -1.82
N GLU A 187 -20.07 -9.10 -1.18
CA GLU A 187 -19.38 -8.94 0.10
C GLU A 187 -17.86 -9.07 0.02
N ALA A 188 -17.30 -8.97 -1.17
CA ALA A 188 -15.85 -8.86 -1.30
C ALA A 188 -15.41 -7.47 -0.81
N GLY A 189 -14.24 -7.39 -0.16
CA GLY A 189 -13.71 -6.12 0.31
C GLY A 189 -12.84 -6.19 1.54
N ILE A 190 -12.58 -5.00 2.08
CA ILE A 190 -11.69 -4.79 3.24
C ILE A 190 -12.30 -3.86 4.29
N LEU A 191 -13.61 -3.57 4.24
CA LEU A 191 -14.24 -2.65 5.18
C LEU A 191 -14.13 -3.16 6.61
N TRP A 192 -14.22 -4.47 6.84
CA TRP A 192 -13.93 -5.12 8.13
C TRP A 192 -12.58 -4.69 8.73
N TRP A 193 -11.53 -4.55 7.91
CA TRP A 193 -10.20 -4.13 8.38
C TRP A 193 -10.15 -2.64 8.65
N LEU A 194 -10.73 -1.82 7.76
CA LEU A 194 -10.76 -0.37 7.91
C LEU A 194 -11.57 0.07 9.14
N GLU A 195 -12.69 -0.59 9.42
CA GLU A 195 -13.51 -0.33 10.60
C GLU A 195 -12.77 -0.71 11.88
N TRP A 196 -12.12 -1.88 11.89
CA TRP A 196 -11.28 -2.27 13.01
C TRP A 196 -10.16 -1.24 13.26
N VAL A 197 -9.43 -0.79 12.21
CA VAL A 197 -8.40 0.25 12.35
C VAL A 197 -8.99 1.54 12.94
N LYS A 198 -10.15 1.98 12.42
CA LYS A 198 -10.82 3.20 12.88
C LYS A 198 -11.29 3.08 14.34
N GLU A 199 -11.80 1.93 14.74
CA GLU A 199 -12.26 1.66 16.10
C GLU A 199 -11.07 1.66 17.07
N GLN A 200 -9.94 1.04 16.71
CA GLN A 200 -8.79 0.90 17.59
C GLN A 200 -7.97 2.18 17.73
N TYR A 201 -7.76 2.92 16.64
CA TYR A 201 -6.81 4.04 16.60
C TYR A 201 -7.47 5.39 16.39
N GLY A 202 -8.78 5.42 16.13
CA GLY A 202 -9.53 6.64 15.93
C GLY A 202 -9.12 7.42 14.68
N ARG A 203 -9.55 8.68 14.63
CA ARG A 203 -9.14 9.60 13.57
C ARG A 203 -7.71 10.06 13.84
N TRP A 204 -6.88 10.11 12.79
CA TRP A 204 -5.58 10.77 12.89
C TRP A 204 -5.75 12.25 13.26
N ILE A 205 -5.09 12.65 14.33
CA ILE A 205 -4.99 14.04 14.78
C ILE A 205 -3.59 14.52 14.39
N PRO A 206 -3.46 15.52 13.49
CA PRO A 206 -2.15 16.06 13.14
C PRO A 206 -1.42 16.53 14.40
N PRO A 207 -0.11 16.25 14.52
CA PRO A 207 0.67 16.85 15.58
C PRO A 207 0.57 18.37 15.46
N HIS A 208 0.41 19.04 16.60
CA HIS A 208 0.40 20.50 16.65
C HIS A 208 1.66 21.04 15.98
N PRO A 209 1.54 21.95 15.00
CA PRO A 209 2.70 22.67 14.51
C PRO A 209 3.39 23.32 15.71
N LYS A 210 4.72 23.14 15.84
CA LYS A 210 5.48 23.82 16.90
C LYS A 210 5.20 25.33 16.78
N GLY A 211 4.58 25.91 17.81
CA GLY A 211 4.19 27.32 17.85
C GLY A 211 2.73 27.65 17.50
N ALA A 212 1.91 26.67 17.12
CA ALA A 212 0.47 26.89 16.94
C ALA A 212 -0.28 26.83 18.29
N PRO A 213 -1.32 27.65 18.51
CA PRO A 213 -2.17 27.54 19.70
C PRO A 213 -2.84 26.15 19.76
N PRO A 214 -3.15 25.65 20.97
CA PRO A 214 -3.75 24.33 21.16
C PRO A 214 -5.07 24.20 20.40
N TYR A 215 -5.27 23.03 19.78
CA TYR A 215 -6.42 22.69 18.95
C TYR A 215 -7.59 22.57 19.91
N ARG A 216 -8.54 23.47 19.78
CA ARG A 216 -9.86 23.32 20.39
C ARG A 216 -10.71 22.59 19.36
N PRO A 217 -11.11 21.33 19.61
CA PRO A 217 -12.11 20.70 18.78
C PRO A 217 -13.33 21.60 18.78
N GLN A 218 -13.79 22.02 17.60
CA GLN A 218 -15.10 22.66 17.50
C GLN A 218 -16.11 21.59 17.90
N GLY A 219 -16.77 21.80 19.04
CA GLY A 219 -17.85 20.93 19.50
C GLY A 219 -18.91 20.81 18.40
N ASN A 220 -19.41 19.60 18.21
CA ASN A 220 -20.52 19.31 17.31
C ASN A 220 -21.68 20.26 17.63
N ARG A 221 -22.09 21.03 16.62
CA ARG A 221 -23.43 21.64 16.56
C ARG A 221 -24.34 20.70 15.78
#